data_AF-Q4G3Z6-F1
#
_entry.id   AF-Q4G3Z6-F1
#
_cell.length_a   1.000
_cell.length_b   1.000
_cell.length_c   1.000
_cell.angle_alpha   90.00
_cell.angle_beta   90.00
_cell.angle_gamma   90.00
#
_symmetry.space_group_name_H-M   'P 1'
#
loop_
_entity.id
_entity.type
_entity.pdbx_description
1 polymer ?
#
loop_
_entity_poly.entity_id
_entity_poly.type
_entity_poly.pdbx_seq_one_letter_code
_entity_poly.pdbx_strand_id
1 'polypeptide(L)'
;GSLEKNEFITLAHVNPQSFPAPKENPDKEEFRTMWVIGLVFKKTENSENLSVDLTYDIQSFTDTVYRQAINSKMFEVDMKIAAMHVKRKQLHQLLPNHVLQKKKKHSTEGVKLTALNDSSLDLSMDSDNSMSVPSPTSATKTSPLNSSGSSQGRNSPAPAVTAASVTNI
;
A
#
# COMPACT_ATOMS: atom_id res chain seq x y z
N GLY A 1 12.00 -9.91 -6.15
CA GLY A 1 12.97 -8.80 -6.25
C GLY A 1 14.37 -9.23 -5.83
N SER A 2 15.39 -8.35 -5.93
CA SER A 2 16.76 -8.66 -5.45
C SER A 2 16.77 -8.95 -3.94
N LEU A 3 16.11 -8.09 -3.16
CA LEU A 3 15.97 -8.20 -1.70
C LEU A 3 15.29 -9.51 -1.22
N GLU A 4 14.47 -10.16 -2.05
CA GLU A 4 13.87 -11.47 -1.71
C GLU A 4 14.84 -12.64 -1.88
N LYS A 5 15.92 -12.44 -2.66
CA LYS A 5 17.01 -13.41 -2.84
C LYS A 5 18.13 -13.24 -1.82
N ASN A 6 18.16 -12.11 -1.10
CA ASN A 6 19.14 -11.85 -0.06
C ASN A 6 18.97 -12.86 1.08
N GLU A 7 20.03 -13.59 1.42
CA GLU A 7 19.94 -14.71 2.36
C GLU A 7 19.57 -14.28 3.78
N PHE A 8 19.80 -13.01 4.16
CA PHE A 8 19.49 -12.47 5.48
C PHE A 8 18.06 -11.94 5.58
N ILE A 9 17.34 -11.75 4.46
CA ILE A 9 15.97 -11.22 4.44
C ILE A 9 14.96 -12.38 4.43
N THR A 10 13.90 -12.22 5.21
CA THR A 10 12.71 -13.10 5.25
C THR A 10 11.54 -12.48 4.50
N LEU A 11 11.38 -11.16 4.59
CA LEU A 11 10.30 -10.41 3.95
C LEU A 11 10.72 -8.97 3.67
N ALA A 12 10.31 -8.45 2.51
CA ALA A 12 10.31 -7.03 2.19
C ALA A 12 8.88 -6.58 1.89
N HIS A 13 8.37 -5.59 2.63
CA HIS A 13 7.03 -5.05 2.48
C HIS A 13 7.08 -3.59 2.03
N VAL A 14 6.76 -3.35 0.77
CA VAL A 14 6.65 -1.99 0.20
C VAL A 14 5.37 -1.34 0.73
N ASN A 15 5.47 -0.15 1.33
CA ASN A 15 4.29 0.68 1.56
C ASN A 15 3.85 1.31 0.22
N PRO A 16 2.64 1.06 -0.29
CA PRO A 16 2.16 1.70 -1.51
C PRO A 16 1.94 3.21 -1.35
N GLN A 17 1.78 3.72 -0.11
CA GLN A 17 1.73 5.15 0.15
C GLN A 17 3.12 5.76 0.08
N SER A 18 3.27 6.77 -0.80
CA SER A 18 4.44 7.63 -0.87
C SER A 18 4.33 8.84 0.05
N PHE A 19 5.46 9.51 0.29
CA PHE A 19 5.55 10.72 1.11
C PHE A 19 6.43 11.76 0.39
N PRO A 20 6.21 13.07 0.61
CA PRO A 20 7.18 14.09 0.23
C PRO A 20 8.51 13.81 0.93
N ALA A 21 9.62 13.80 0.19
CA ALA A 21 10.94 13.59 0.77
C ALA A 21 11.46 14.90 1.41
N PRO A 22 12.38 14.83 2.40
CA PRO A 22 13.12 16.00 2.86
C PRO A 22 13.85 16.71 1.72
N LYS A 23 13.84 18.05 1.71
CA LYS A 23 14.64 18.87 0.79
C LYS A 23 16.13 18.61 1.04
N GLU A 24 16.91 18.49 -0.04
CA GLU A 24 18.38 18.44 0.04
C GLU A 24 18.99 19.84 -0.02
N ASN A 25 18.42 20.73 -0.83
CA ASN A 25 18.79 22.14 -0.86
C ASN A 25 17.60 23.03 -0.43
N PRO A 26 17.76 23.89 0.61
CA PRO A 26 16.66 24.75 1.08
C PRO A 26 16.32 25.87 0.10
N ASP A 27 17.29 26.33 -0.70
CA ASP A 27 17.18 27.47 -1.60
C ASP A 27 16.59 27.11 -2.97
N LYS A 28 16.25 25.84 -3.20
CA LYS A 28 15.65 25.33 -4.44
C LYS A 28 14.26 24.74 -4.22
N GLU A 29 13.44 24.89 -5.25
CA GLU A 29 12.21 24.11 -5.44
C GLU A 29 12.63 22.69 -5.84
N GLU A 30 12.20 21.68 -5.08
CA GLU A 30 12.58 20.28 -5.31
C GLU A 30 11.34 19.40 -5.31
N PHE A 31 11.05 18.76 -6.44
CA PHE A 31 9.98 17.75 -6.54
C PHE A 31 10.55 16.38 -6.16
N ARG A 32 10.44 16.01 -4.88
CA ARG A 32 10.96 14.75 -4.36
C ARG A 32 9.91 13.93 -3.62
N THR A 33 9.80 12.67 -4.00
CA THR A 33 8.91 11.69 -3.41
C THR A 33 9.74 10.53 -2.89
N MET A 34 9.42 10.03 -1.68
CA MET A 34 10.03 8.85 -1.08
C MET A 34 9.00 7.77 -0.77
N TRP A 35 9.48 6.53 -0.72
CA TRP A 35 8.71 5.35 -0.32
C TRP A 35 9.41 4.68 0.86
N VAL A 36 8.65 3.91 1.64
CA VAL A 36 9.17 3.13 2.77
C VAL A 36 9.00 1.66 2.48
N ILE A 37 10.09 0.91 2.55
CA ILE A 37 10.10 -0.55 2.46
C ILE A 37 10.47 -1.11 3.83
N GLY A 38 9.56 -1.83 4.47
CA GLY A 38 9.82 -2.53 5.72
C GLY A 38 10.55 -3.85 5.45
N LEU A 39 11.67 -4.07 6.13
CA LEU A 39 12.44 -5.32 6.02
C LEU A 39 12.29 -6.16 7.31
N VAL A 40 12.17 -7.48 7.13
CA VAL A 40 12.25 -8.47 8.20
C VAL A 40 13.45 -9.37 7.91
N PHE A 41 14.44 -9.37 8.80
CA PHE A 41 15.62 -10.22 8.68
C PHE A 41 15.41 -11.59 9.34
N LYS A 42 16.16 -12.60 8.90
CA LYS A 42 16.19 -13.93 9.52
C LYS A 42 16.84 -13.84 10.90
N LYS A 43 16.25 -14.52 11.88
CA LYS A 43 16.74 -14.54 13.26
C LYS A 43 17.80 -15.63 13.45
N THR A 44 19.05 -15.31 13.17
CA THR A 44 20.23 -16.11 13.58
C THR A 44 20.51 -15.92 15.08
N GLU A 45 21.23 -16.84 15.73
CA GLU A 45 21.46 -16.79 17.19
C GLU A 45 22.21 -15.53 17.66
N ASN A 46 22.95 -14.85 16.79
CA ASN A 46 23.64 -13.58 17.09
C ASN A 46 22.93 -12.34 16.47
N SER A 47 21.65 -12.45 16.11
CA SER A 47 20.91 -11.46 15.30
C SER A 47 20.73 -10.07 15.91
N GLU A 48 20.89 -9.90 17.22
CA GLU A 48 20.64 -8.63 17.92
C GLU A 48 21.59 -7.48 17.54
N ASN A 49 22.76 -7.79 16.97
CA ASN A 49 23.72 -6.81 16.47
C ASN A 49 24.07 -6.96 14.98
N LEU A 50 23.30 -7.74 14.21
CA LEU A 50 23.64 -8.03 12.81
C LEU A 50 23.45 -6.78 11.92
N SER A 51 24.55 -6.17 11.49
CA SER A 51 24.56 -5.17 10.43
C SER A 51 24.56 -5.87 9.07
N VAL A 52 23.39 -6.16 8.53
CA VAL A 52 23.25 -6.66 7.15
C VAL A 52 23.68 -5.56 6.19
N ASP A 53 24.68 -5.84 5.36
CA ASP A 53 25.02 -4.98 4.24
C ASP A 53 24.02 -5.19 3.09
N LEU A 54 23.43 -4.09 2.64
CA LEU A 54 22.47 -4.04 1.53
C LEU A 54 23.00 -3.23 0.35
N THR A 55 24.26 -2.79 0.39
CA THR A 55 24.86 -1.88 -0.60
C THR A 55 24.76 -2.45 -2.02
N TYR A 56 25.06 -3.74 -2.20
CA TYR A 56 24.94 -4.41 -3.49
C TYR A 56 23.50 -4.49 -4.00
N ASP A 57 22.54 -4.89 -3.16
CA ASP A 57 21.12 -4.96 -3.52
C ASP A 57 20.54 -3.58 -3.89
N ILE A 58 20.92 -2.55 -3.12
CA ILE A 58 20.52 -1.16 -3.35
C ILE A 58 21.10 -0.62 -4.65
N GLN A 59 22.39 -0.86 -4.93
CA GLN A 59 23.04 -0.42 -6.16
C GLN A 59 22.46 -1.16 -7.38
N SER A 60 22.33 -2.49 -7.31
CA SER A 60 21.76 -3.33 -8.37
C SER A 60 20.32 -2.94 -8.72
N PHE A 61 19.50 -2.59 -7.73
CA PHE A 61 18.18 -2.00 -7.92
C PHE A 61 18.27 -0.64 -8.64
N THR A 62 19.10 0.27 -8.13
CA THR A 62 19.29 1.63 -8.67
C THR A 62 19.72 1.59 -10.15
N ASP A 63 20.76 0.82 -10.47
CA ASP A 63 21.27 0.62 -11.83
C ASP A 63 20.20 0.02 -12.76
N THR A 64 19.40 -0.90 -12.25
CA THR A 64 18.32 -1.55 -13.02
C THR A 64 17.18 -0.59 -13.33
N VAL A 65 16.80 0.28 -12.38
CA VAL A 65 15.78 1.31 -12.61
C VAL A 65 16.25 2.33 -13.66
N TYR A 66 17.47 2.89 -13.52
CA TYR A 66 18.01 3.80 -14.53
C TYR A 66 18.09 3.15 -15.91
N ARG A 67 18.66 1.95 -16.00
CA ARG A 67 18.79 1.21 -17.27
C ARG A 67 17.43 0.91 -17.91
N GLN A 68 16.40 0.55 -17.14
CA GLN A 68 15.05 0.35 -17.68
C GLN A 68 14.42 1.65 -18.17
N ALA A 69 14.54 2.75 -17.41
CA ALA A 69 14.00 4.06 -17.81
C ALA A 69 14.69 4.61 -19.07
N ILE A 70 16.02 4.47 -19.17
CA ILE A 70 16.81 4.87 -20.34
C ILE A 70 16.43 4.03 -21.57
N ASN A 71 16.42 2.69 -21.44
CA ASN A 71 16.10 1.80 -22.56
C ASN A 71 14.66 1.95 -23.07
N SER A 72 13.72 2.36 -22.19
CA SER A 72 12.33 2.68 -22.55
C SER A 72 12.12 4.13 -23.00
N LYS A 73 13.17 4.97 -23.00
CA LYS A 73 13.13 6.41 -23.33
C LYS A 73 12.20 7.23 -22.44
N MET A 74 11.97 6.78 -21.20
CA MET A 74 11.21 7.49 -20.17
C MET A 74 12.11 8.22 -19.16
N PHE A 75 13.43 8.17 -19.35
CA PHE A 75 14.40 8.88 -18.52
C PHE A 75 14.68 10.28 -19.07
N GLU A 76 14.46 11.30 -18.23
CA GLU A 76 14.87 12.68 -18.50
C GLU A 76 16.12 13.04 -17.69
N VAL A 77 16.88 14.03 -18.16
CA VAL A 77 18.01 14.58 -17.41
C VAL A 77 17.52 15.14 -16.07
N ASP A 78 18.36 15.02 -15.04
CA ASP A 78 18.06 15.35 -13.64
C ASP A 78 17.03 14.49 -12.90
N MET A 79 16.37 13.51 -13.56
CA MET A 79 15.66 12.45 -12.84
C MET A 79 16.65 11.64 -11.98
N LYS A 80 16.37 11.51 -10.68
CA LYS A 80 17.25 10.84 -9.72
C LYS A 80 16.45 9.88 -8.84
N ILE A 81 17.00 8.68 -8.66
CA ILE A 81 16.57 7.71 -7.65
C ILE A 81 17.75 7.38 -6.74
N ALA A 82 17.47 7.28 -5.45
CA ALA A 82 18.38 6.81 -4.42
C ALA A 82 17.59 5.97 -3.40
N ALA A 83 18.23 4.98 -2.80
CA ALA A 83 17.67 4.20 -1.69
C ALA A 83 18.70 4.10 -0.56
N MET A 84 18.23 4.10 0.68
CA MET A 84 19.07 4.06 1.88
C MET A 84 18.47 3.12 2.92
N HIS A 85 19.33 2.42 3.65
CA HIS A 85 18.92 1.60 4.79
C HIS A 85 18.95 2.43 6.08
N VAL A 86 17.82 2.51 6.79
CA VAL A 86 17.69 3.21 8.08
C VAL A 86 17.09 2.30 9.15
N LYS A 87 17.58 2.39 10.39
CA LYS A 87 16.99 1.65 11.51
C LYS A 87 15.62 2.24 11.84
N ARG A 88 14.68 1.41 12.33
CA ARG A 88 13.35 1.85 12.80
C ARG A 88 13.40 3.03 13.79
N LYS A 89 14.45 3.13 14.60
CA LYS A 89 14.66 4.26 15.54
C LYS A 89 15.00 5.57 14.83
N GLN A 90 15.58 5.57 13.63
CA GLN A 90 15.96 6.77 12.86
C GLN A 90 14.87 7.21 11.87
N LEU A 91 14.03 6.28 11.39
CA LEU A 91 12.97 6.54 10.41
C LEU A 91 12.04 7.72 10.78
N HIS A 92 11.86 8.01 12.07
CA HIS A 92 11.03 9.13 12.53
C HIS A 92 11.53 10.52 12.11
N GLN A 93 12.81 10.64 11.72
CA GLN A 93 13.43 11.89 11.28
C GLN A 93 13.19 12.16 9.78
N LEU A 94 12.79 11.14 9.02
CA LEU A 94 12.59 11.22 7.57
C LEU A 94 11.11 11.26 7.16
N LEU A 95 10.19 10.87 8.04
CA LEU A 95 8.76 10.86 7.76
C LEU A 95 8.03 12.02 8.44
N PRO A 96 6.99 12.60 7.81
CA PRO A 96 6.17 13.63 8.44
C PRO A 96 5.57 13.16 9.77
N ASN A 97 5.59 14.02 10.79
CA ASN A 97 5.18 13.67 12.16
C ASN A 97 3.77 13.04 12.25
N HIS A 98 2.85 13.44 11.38
CA HIS A 98 1.47 12.92 11.35
C HIS A 98 1.35 11.49 10.81
N VAL A 99 2.36 10.96 10.12
CA VAL A 99 2.38 9.56 9.61
C VAL A 99 2.70 8.58 10.74
N LEU A 100 3.42 9.05 11.75
CA LEU A 100 3.97 8.25 12.84
C LEU A 100 3.05 8.17 14.07
N GLN A 101 1.76 8.48 13.92
CA GLN A 101 0.83 8.52 15.05
C GLN A 101 0.78 7.15 15.76
N LYS A 102 1.52 7.07 16.87
CA LYS A 102 1.32 6.03 17.88
C LYS A 102 -0.15 6.09 18.27
N LYS A 103 -0.91 5.03 17.98
CA LYS A 103 -2.27 4.87 18.50
C LYS A 103 -2.22 5.01 20.02
N LYS A 104 -2.52 6.21 20.53
CA LYS A 104 -2.75 6.45 21.95
C LYS A 104 -3.96 5.60 22.29
N LYS A 105 -3.74 4.49 23.01
CA LYS A 105 -4.85 3.71 23.56
C LYS A 105 -5.73 4.69 24.33
N HIS A 106 -7.02 4.76 23.97
CA HIS A 106 -8.02 5.23 24.91
C HIS A 106 -8.07 4.20 26.03
N SER A 107 -7.29 4.44 27.08
CA SER A 107 -7.53 3.84 28.39
C SER A 107 -8.67 4.63 29.01
N THR A 108 -9.88 4.40 28.52
CA THR A 108 -11.10 4.85 29.21
C THR A 108 -11.30 3.87 30.36
N GLU A 109 -10.60 4.14 31.47
CA GLU A 109 -10.70 3.36 32.69
C GLU A 109 -12.10 3.49 33.30
N GLY A 110 -12.54 2.43 33.98
CA GLY A 110 -13.94 2.24 34.31
C GLY A 110 -14.51 3.19 35.37
N VAL A 111 -15.83 3.33 35.30
CA VAL A 111 -16.72 3.94 36.29
C VAL A 111 -16.27 3.72 37.75
N LYS A 112 -16.09 4.81 38.50
CA LYS A 112 -16.35 4.82 39.95
C LYS A 112 -16.90 6.18 40.41
N LEU A 113 -18.01 6.13 41.13
CA LEU A 113 -18.78 7.28 41.62
C LEU A 113 -18.13 7.94 42.86
N THR A 114 -18.68 9.11 43.27
CA THR A 114 -18.32 10.06 44.36
C THR A 114 -17.48 11.27 43.91
N ALA A 115 -17.77 12.52 44.32
CA ALA A 115 -18.92 13.08 45.05
C ALA A 115 -19.13 14.58 44.72
N LEU A 116 -20.38 15.03 44.83
CA LEU A 116 -20.86 16.39 45.13
C LEU A 116 -20.04 17.60 44.62
N ASN A 117 -20.54 18.28 43.58
CA ASN A 117 -20.67 19.74 43.61
C ASN A 117 -21.85 20.20 42.74
N ASP A 118 -22.60 21.19 43.22
CA ASP A 118 -23.85 21.67 42.62
C ASP A 118 -23.60 22.99 41.86
N SER A 119 -23.93 23.03 40.57
CA SER A 119 -24.04 24.27 39.79
C SER A 119 -24.81 24.01 38.50
N SER A 120 -26.09 24.36 38.49
CA SER A 120 -27.00 24.16 37.37
C SER A 120 -26.83 25.21 36.25
N LEU A 121 -26.44 24.75 35.06
CA LEU A 121 -26.80 25.43 33.81
C LEU A 121 -27.32 24.38 32.81
N ASP A 122 -28.65 24.36 32.68
CA ASP A 122 -29.41 23.59 31.70
C ASP A 122 -29.23 24.19 30.30
N LEU A 123 -28.88 23.35 29.33
CA LEU A 123 -29.11 23.57 27.90
C LEU A 123 -29.51 22.25 27.24
N SER A 124 -30.76 21.88 27.44
CA SER A 124 -31.46 20.87 26.65
C SER A 124 -31.33 21.11 25.14
N MET A 125 -30.95 20.06 24.41
CA MET A 125 -31.31 19.89 23.00
C MET A 125 -31.85 18.48 22.81
N ASP A 126 -33.17 18.41 22.73
CA ASP A 126 -33.91 17.21 22.36
C ASP A 126 -33.70 16.91 20.87
N SER A 127 -33.54 15.64 20.52
CA SER A 127 -33.51 15.15 19.15
C SER A 127 -33.88 13.67 19.14
N ASP A 128 -35.14 13.42 19.48
CA ASP A 128 -35.85 12.20 19.08
C ASP A 128 -35.75 12.00 17.56
N ASN A 129 -35.13 10.88 17.15
CA ASN A 129 -35.38 10.27 15.85
C ASN A 129 -35.51 8.76 16.04
N SER A 130 -36.63 8.38 16.65
CA SER A 130 -37.05 7.01 16.84
C SER A 130 -37.22 6.25 15.53
N MET A 131 -36.60 5.07 15.49
CA MET A 131 -36.98 3.83 14.79
C MET A 131 -38.07 3.86 13.71
N SER A 132 -37.77 3.26 12.55
CA SER A 132 -38.58 2.13 12.04
C SER A 132 -37.84 1.32 10.98
N VAL A 133 -37.53 0.07 11.30
CA VAL A 133 -37.25 -0.99 10.31
C VAL A 133 -38.55 -1.49 9.69
N PRO A 134 -38.49 -2.07 8.47
CA PRO A 134 -39.19 -3.33 8.30
C PRO A 134 -38.37 -4.39 7.53
N SER A 135 -38.56 -5.64 7.94
CA SER A 135 -38.19 -6.84 7.17
C SER A 135 -39.33 -7.85 7.25
N PRO A 136 -39.72 -8.45 6.11
CA PRO A 136 -39.98 -9.88 6.06
C PRO A 136 -39.23 -10.51 4.85
N THR A 137 -38.38 -11.51 5.08
CA THR A 137 -38.70 -12.94 5.23
C THR A 137 -38.98 -13.66 3.90
N SER A 138 -38.15 -14.67 3.62
CA SER A 138 -38.09 -15.46 2.39
C SER A 138 -39.16 -16.56 2.31
N ALA A 139 -39.76 -16.80 1.14
CA ALA A 139 -40.31 -18.13 0.77
C ALA A 139 -40.52 -18.33 -0.75
N THR A 140 -39.89 -19.40 -1.23
CA THR A 140 -40.04 -20.19 -2.47
C THR A 140 -41.34 -20.16 -3.32
N LYS A 141 -41.12 -20.38 -4.64
CA LYS A 141 -41.70 -21.42 -5.57
C LYS A 141 -42.56 -20.98 -6.78
N THR A 142 -42.46 -21.84 -7.81
CA THR A 142 -43.31 -22.08 -9.02
C THR A 142 -43.35 -21.08 -10.20
N SER A 143 -42.79 -21.54 -11.32
CA SER A 143 -43.06 -21.20 -12.74
C SER A 143 -44.47 -21.69 -13.19
N PRO A 144 -44.99 -21.50 -14.45
CA PRO A 144 -44.28 -21.38 -15.75
C PRO A 144 -44.89 -20.46 -16.86
N LEU A 145 -44.25 -20.48 -18.05
CA LEU A 145 -44.80 -20.22 -19.42
C LEU A 145 -45.19 -18.76 -19.76
N ASN A 146 -44.66 -18.12 -20.81
CA ASN A 146 -44.98 -18.40 -22.23
C ASN A 146 -44.06 -17.65 -23.23
N SER A 147 -44.00 -18.13 -24.48
CA SER A 147 -43.80 -17.43 -25.79
C SER A 147 -42.93 -16.14 -25.90
N SER A 148 -42.12 -15.89 -26.95
CA SER A 148 -41.87 -16.59 -28.23
C SER A 148 -40.85 -15.79 -29.09
N GLY A 149 -40.14 -16.43 -30.04
CA GLY A 149 -39.24 -15.79 -31.02
C GLY A 149 -37.77 -15.75 -30.55
N SER A 150 -36.78 -16.45 -31.13
CA SER A 150 -36.51 -16.78 -32.55
C SER A 150 -36.31 -15.51 -33.40
N SER A 151 -35.23 -15.33 -34.19
CA SER A 151 -34.31 -16.32 -34.80
C SER A 151 -32.96 -15.69 -35.24
N GLN A 152 -31.95 -16.54 -35.50
CA GLN A 152 -30.69 -16.26 -36.25
C GLN A 152 -29.70 -15.25 -35.59
N GLY A 153 -28.41 -15.53 -35.39
CA GLY A 153 -27.60 -16.71 -35.67
C GLY A 153 -26.62 -16.52 -36.85
N ARG A 154 -25.33 -16.74 -36.61
CA ARG A 154 -24.28 -17.35 -37.50
C ARG A 154 -22.86 -16.85 -37.21
N ASN A 155 -22.03 -17.81 -36.81
CA ASN A 155 -20.67 -18.09 -37.32
C ASN A 155 -19.49 -17.17 -36.95
N SER A 156 -18.58 -17.73 -36.12
CA SER A 156 -17.13 -17.46 -36.16
C SER A 156 -16.52 -18.02 -37.48
N PRO A 157 -15.26 -17.66 -37.86
CA PRO A 157 -14.10 -18.32 -37.25
C PRO A 157 -12.82 -17.45 -37.11
N ALA A 158 -11.90 -17.92 -36.24
CA ALA A 158 -10.46 -17.67 -36.37
C ALA A 158 -9.85 -18.84 -37.18
N PRO A 159 -8.74 -18.67 -37.92
CA PRO A 159 -7.39 -18.69 -37.34
C PRO A 159 -6.51 -17.54 -37.95
N ALA A 160 -5.17 -17.47 -37.95
CA ALA A 160 -4.12 -18.45 -37.63
C ALA A 160 -2.80 -17.79 -37.15
N VAL A 161 -1.83 -18.64 -36.80
CA VAL A 161 -0.40 -18.33 -36.62
C VAL A 161 0.38 -18.63 -37.91
N THR A 162 1.45 -17.87 -38.17
CA THR A 162 2.44 -18.22 -39.20
C THR A 162 3.85 -18.10 -38.63
N ALA A 163 4.54 -19.24 -38.51
CA ALA A 163 5.98 -19.27 -38.30
C ALA A 163 6.68 -19.43 -39.66
N ALA A 164 7.83 -18.78 -39.84
CA ALA A 164 8.68 -18.96 -41.01
C ALA A 164 10.14 -19.08 -40.56
N SER A 165 10.69 -20.28 -40.70
CA SER A 165 12.14 -20.52 -40.69
C SER A 165 12.59 -20.70 -42.13
N VAL A 166 13.67 -20.03 -42.55
CA VAL A 166 14.37 -20.32 -43.80
C VAL A 166 15.87 -20.32 -43.51
N THR A 167 16.55 -21.35 -44.01
CA THR A 167 18.00 -21.60 -43.87
C THR A 167 18.68 -21.41 -45.24
N ASN A 168 20.02 -21.37 -45.24
CA ASN A 168 20.95 -21.27 -46.36
C ASN A 168 21.18 -19.82 -46.85
N ILE A 169 22.40 -19.42 -47.24
CA ILE A 169 23.65 -20.17 -47.50
C ILE A 169 24.81 -19.70 -46.62
#